data_AF-A0A1Y2CZV5-F1
#
_entry.id   AF-A0A1Y2CZV5-F1
#
_cell.length_a   1.000
_cell.length_b   1.000
_cell.length_c   1.000
_cell.angle_alpha   90.00
_cell.angle_beta   90.00
_cell.angle_gamma   90.00
#
_symmetry.space_group_name_H-M   'P 1'
#
loop_
_entity.id
_entity.type
_entity.pdbx_description
1 polymer ?
#
loop_
_entity_poly.entity_id
_entity_poly.type
_entity_poly.pdbx_seq_one_letter_code
_entity_poly.pdbx_strand_id
1 'polypeptide(L)'
;MTLFPSAAILVVISVSALAQNTSTNADCVIATKIWPVVFPPNVNCCDTANINCNGAKYSKPATDADDCYIKCNSNGSIDTIKLANSALQPGPIPDFSQLTGLTHLYLPNNRFTGVIGSFPVNLIIFYAGDNQLTGVIPSFPNKLTYFDVGSNKLSGPIPPFSESFIVL
;
A
#
# COMPACT_ATOMS: atom_id res chain seq x y z
N MET A 1 -21.50 67.93 7.03
CA MET A 1 -21.47 66.64 7.77
C MET A 1 -20.94 65.58 6.83
N THR A 2 -19.63 65.37 6.85
CA THR A 2 -18.94 64.36 6.04
C THR A 2 -18.44 63.28 6.98
N LEU A 3 -19.20 62.20 7.08
CA LEU A 3 -18.78 60.94 7.70
C LEU A 3 -18.47 59.97 6.56
N PHE A 4 -17.22 59.52 6.50
CA PHE A 4 -16.76 58.50 5.57
C PHE A 4 -17.54 57.19 5.77
N PRO A 5 -17.96 56.47 4.71
CA PRO A 5 -18.18 55.04 4.84
C PRO A 5 -16.82 54.33 4.76
N SER A 6 -16.52 53.62 5.84
CA SER A 6 -15.40 52.68 5.95
C SER A 6 -15.47 51.66 4.81
N ALA A 7 -14.45 51.64 3.96
CA ALA A 7 -14.29 50.59 2.96
C ALA A 7 -13.82 49.31 3.67
N ALA A 8 -14.74 48.38 3.90
CA ALA A 8 -14.38 47.01 4.25
C ALA A 8 -13.70 46.38 3.02
N ILE A 9 -12.37 46.26 3.08
CA ILE A 9 -11.61 45.48 2.11
C ILE A 9 -11.99 44.02 2.32
N LEU A 10 -12.87 43.51 1.46
CA LEU A 10 -13.16 42.08 1.36
C LEU A 10 -11.93 41.42 0.73
N VAL A 11 -11.01 40.95 1.58
CA VAL A 11 -9.93 40.07 1.14
C VAL A 11 -10.59 38.75 0.76
N VAL A 12 -10.89 38.57 -0.52
CA VAL A 12 -11.23 37.26 -1.08
C VAL A 12 -9.93 36.46 -1.04
N ILE A 13 -9.69 35.78 0.07
CA ILE A 13 -8.62 34.77 0.12
C ILE A 13 -9.07 33.67 -0.83
N SER A 14 -8.46 33.67 -2.03
CA SER A 14 -8.55 32.54 -2.94
C SER A 14 -8.18 31.27 -2.17
N VAL A 15 -9.11 30.33 -2.09
CA VAL A 15 -8.84 29.00 -1.52
C VAL A 15 -8.00 28.24 -2.53
N SER A 16 -6.72 28.60 -2.65
CA SER A 16 -5.73 27.80 -3.35
C SER A 16 -5.08 26.88 -2.32
N ALA A 17 -5.55 25.63 -2.33
CA ALA A 17 -4.88 24.43 -1.84
C ALA A 17 -3.99 24.58 -0.58
N LEU A 18 -4.62 24.69 0.59
CA LEU A 18 -4.01 24.23 1.84
C LEU A 18 -4.90 23.14 2.46
N ALA A 19 -5.08 22.05 1.72
CA ALA A 19 -5.42 20.77 2.35
C ALA A 19 -4.14 20.28 3.06
N GLN A 20 -3.93 20.72 4.30
CA GLN A 20 -2.99 20.03 5.19
C GLN A 20 -3.61 18.69 5.59
N ASN A 21 -3.57 17.74 4.65
CA ASN A 21 -3.11 16.37 4.79
C ASN A 21 -3.47 15.54 6.04
N THR A 22 -4.61 15.78 6.69
CA THR A 22 -5.34 14.72 7.40
C THR A 22 -6.18 13.95 6.39
N SER A 23 -5.51 13.24 5.45
CA SER A 23 -6.20 12.27 4.63
C SER A 23 -6.57 11.07 5.51
N THR A 24 -7.65 11.20 6.27
CA THR A 24 -8.48 10.08 6.71
C THR A 24 -9.23 9.50 5.51
N ASN A 25 -8.52 9.22 4.42
CA ASN A 25 -9.08 8.50 3.28
C ASN A 25 -9.55 7.13 3.80
N ALA A 26 -10.69 6.66 3.32
CA ALA A 26 -11.28 5.37 3.69
C ALA A 26 -10.24 4.23 3.64
N ASP A 27 -9.32 4.25 2.68
CA ASP A 27 -8.23 3.27 2.57
C ASP A 27 -7.28 3.30 3.76
N CYS A 28 -7.00 4.48 4.33
CA CYS A 28 -6.13 4.61 5.50
C CYS A 28 -6.80 4.05 6.76
N VAL A 29 -8.11 4.22 6.89
CA VAL A 29 -8.91 3.61 7.97
C VAL A 29 -8.90 2.09 7.85
N ILE A 30 -9.08 1.56 6.64
CA ILE A 30 -8.99 0.12 6.35
C ILE A 30 -7.59 -0.39 6.66
N ALA A 31 -6.54 0.25 6.14
CA ALA A 31 -5.15 -0.13 6.31
C ALA A 31 -4.74 -0.16 7.79
N THR A 32 -5.13 0.86 8.56
CA THR A 32 -4.92 0.92 10.02
C THR A 32 -5.60 -0.25 10.74
N LYS A 33 -6.78 -0.67 10.28
CA LYS A 33 -7.52 -1.79 10.88
C LYS A 33 -6.87 -3.13 10.57
N ILE A 34 -6.50 -3.38 9.31
CA ILE A 34 -5.98 -4.69 8.88
C ILE A 34 -4.49 -4.87 9.20
N TRP A 35 -3.74 -3.77 9.30
CA TRP A 35 -2.29 -3.81 9.50
C TRP A 35 -1.76 -2.65 10.37
N PRO A 36 -2.21 -2.56 11.64
CA PRO A 36 -1.89 -1.45 12.53
C PRO A 36 -0.40 -1.30 12.85
N VAL A 37 0.37 -2.38 12.72
CA VAL A 37 1.81 -2.37 12.95
C VAL A 37 2.53 -1.45 11.95
N VAL A 38 2.07 -1.43 10.70
CA VAL A 38 2.65 -0.62 9.61
C VAL A 38 1.91 0.70 9.43
N PHE A 39 0.57 0.67 9.56
CA PHE A 39 -0.29 1.84 9.42
C PHE A 39 -0.79 2.31 10.81
N PRO A 40 -0.07 3.24 11.47
CA PRO A 40 -0.51 3.77 12.76
C PRO A 40 -1.80 4.61 12.61
N PRO A 41 -2.61 4.74 13.67
CA PRO A 41 -3.84 5.52 13.62
C PRO A 41 -3.57 7.02 13.45
N ASN A 42 -4.51 7.73 12.82
CA ASN A 42 -4.52 9.19 12.65
C ASN A 42 -3.35 9.76 11.83
N VAL A 43 -2.78 8.96 10.92
CA VAL A 43 -1.74 9.42 10.00
C VAL A 43 -2.25 9.55 8.56
N ASN A 44 -1.51 10.27 7.74
CA ASN A 44 -1.70 10.22 6.29
C ASN A 44 -0.96 9.01 5.72
N CYS A 45 -1.69 7.93 5.44
CA CYS A 45 -1.13 6.71 4.84
C CYS A 45 -0.50 6.92 3.46
N CYS A 46 -0.83 8.01 2.75
CA CYS A 46 -0.25 8.34 1.44
C CYS A 46 1.12 9.00 1.52
N ASP A 47 1.58 9.31 2.73
CA ASP A 47 2.92 9.84 2.97
C ASP A 47 3.73 8.77 3.71
N THR A 48 4.73 8.23 3.01
CA THR A 48 5.60 7.18 3.53
C THR A 48 6.34 7.64 4.80
N ALA A 49 6.57 8.94 5.00
CA ALA A 49 7.20 9.42 6.24
C ALA A 49 6.35 9.16 7.49
N ASN A 50 5.05 8.92 7.34
CA ASN A 50 4.11 8.76 8.46
C ASN A 50 3.74 7.29 8.75
N ILE A 51 4.26 6.33 8.00
CA ILE A 51 4.03 4.91 8.25
C ILE A 51 5.17 4.32 9.09
N ASN A 52 4.92 3.20 9.75
CA ASN A 52 5.95 2.48 10.46
C ASN A 52 6.61 1.43 9.56
N CYS A 53 7.85 1.73 9.14
CA CYS A 53 8.66 0.83 8.31
C CYS A 53 9.40 -0.26 9.10
N ASN A 54 9.20 -0.33 10.42
CA ASN A 54 9.77 -1.34 11.30
C ASN A 54 11.29 -1.58 11.10
N GLY A 55 12.04 -0.49 10.85
CA GLY A 55 13.49 -0.51 10.66
C GLY A 55 13.97 -0.59 9.21
N ALA A 56 13.09 -0.80 8.22
CA ALA A 56 13.44 -0.63 6.81
C ALA A 56 13.76 0.83 6.47
N LYS A 57 14.59 1.03 5.44
CA LYS A 57 15.00 2.36 5.00
C LYS A 57 13.86 2.99 4.17
N TYR A 58 13.62 4.27 4.44
CA TYR A 58 12.80 5.10 3.57
C TYR A 58 13.62 5.45 2.32
N SER A 59 13.09 5.14 1.14
CA SER A 59 13.69 5.56 -0.13
C SER A 59 12.62 6.16 -1.05
N LYS A 60 13.01 7.17 -1.82
CA LYS A 60 12.16 7.80 -2.83
C LYS A 60 13.01 8.06 -4.08
N PRO A 61 12.67 7.53 -5.27
CA PRO A 61 11.63 6.55 -5.56
C PRO A 61 12.06 5.12 -5.17
N ALA A 62 11.13 4.16 -5.24
CA ALA A 62 11.30 2.75 -4.84
C ALA A 62 12.28 1.94 -5.72
N THR A 63 13.53 2.37 -5.82
CA THR A 63 14.56 1.80 -6.71
C THR A 63 15.34 0.64 -6.10
N ASP A 64 15.22 0.37 -4.79
CA ASP A 64 16.13 -0.51 -4.08
C ASP A 64 15.42 -1.71 -3.44
N ALA A 65 16.18 -2.71 -3.01
CA ALA A 65 15.64 -3.97 -2.46
C ALA A 65 15.20 -3.87 -0.98
N ASP A 66 15.61 -2.82 -0.26
CA ASP A 66 15.40 -2.62 1.18
C ASP A 66 14.43 -1.46 1.47
N ASP A 67 13.30 -1.46 0.79
CA ASP A 67 12.44 -0.28 0.69
C ASP A 67 11.15 -0.40 1.49
N CYS A 68 10.84 0.69 2.19
CA CYS A 68 9.51 1.01 2.65
C CYS A 68 8.98 2.21 1.87
N TYR A 69 7.90 2.00 1.11
CA TYR A 69 7.31 3.00 0.22
C TYR A 69 5.81 2.79 0.05
N ILE A 70 5.02 3.82 0.33
CA ILE A 70 3.57 3.85 0.09
C ILE A 70 3.24 4.99 -0.84
N LYS A 71 2.42 4.69 -1.85
CA LYS A 71 1.95 5.66 -2.83
C LYS A 71 0.44 5.57 -2.95
N CYS A 72 -0.20 6.74 -3.03
CA CYS A 72 -1.59 6.84 -3.43
C CYS A 72 -1.71 7.31 -4.89
N ASN A 73 -2.79 6.90 -5.55
CA ASN A 73 -3.13 7.36 -6.90
C ASN A 73 -3.73 8.78 -6.87
N SER A 74 -4.09 9.31 -8.04
CA SER A 74 -4.69 10.66 -8.19
C SER A 74 -6.01 10.84 -7.45
N ASN A 75 -6.70 9.75 -7.13
CA ASN A 75 -7.96 9.77 -6.37
C ASN A 75 -7.72 9.69 -4.85
N GLY A 76 -6.45 9.65 -4.42
CA GLY A 76 -6.05 9.55 -3.02
C GLY A 76 -6.12 8.14 -2.44
N SER A 77 -6.51 7.12 -3.22
CA SER A 77 -6.54 5.72 -2.77
C SER A 77 -5.14 5.10 -2.75
N ILE A 78 -4.89 4.19 -1.81
CA ILE A 78 -3.62 3.45 -1.72
C ILE A 78 -3.47 2.61 -3.00
N ASP A 79 -2.37 2.84 -3.71
CA ASP A 79 -2.09 2.24 -5.02
C ASP A 79 -0.89 1.29 -4.97
N THR A 80 0.16 1.71 -4.26
CA THR A 80 1.37 0.91 -4.09
C THR A 80 1.68 0.74 -2.61
N ILE A 81 1.89 -0.50 -2.20
CA ILE A 81 2.47 -0.86 -0.90
C ILE A 81 3.77 -1.61 -1.16
N LYS A 82 4.90 -1.04 -0.75
CA LYS A 82 6.20 -1.71 -0.75
C LYS A 82 6.76 -1.71 0.66
N LEU A 83 7.04 -2.90 1.16
CA LEU A 83 7.63 -3.11 2.47
C LEU A 83 8.55 -4.32 2.40
N ALA A 84 9.79 -4.10 1.98
CA ALA A 84 10.81 -5.12 1.86
C ALA A 84 11.80 -5.06 3.03
N ASN A 85 12.33 -6.21 3.44
CA ASN A 85 13.37 -6.31 4.49
C ASN A 85 13.05 -5.48 5.75
N SER A 86 11.81 -5.55 6.22
CA SER A 86 11.32 -4.67 7.29
C SER A 86 11.30 -5.37 8.65
N ALA A 87 12.04 -6.48 8.81
CA ALA A 87 12.17 -7.24 10.06
C ALA A 87 10.84 -7.47 10.81
N LEU A 88 9.73 -7.62 10.09
CA LEU A 88 8.40 -7.75 10.67
C LEU A 88 8.32 -9.02 11.54
N GLN A 89 7.52 -8.93 12.61
CA GLN A 89 7.18 -10.12 13.38
C GLN A 89 6.45 -11.13 12.48
N PRO A 90 6.67 -12.45 12.67
CA PRO A 90 6.00 -13.45 11.88
C PRO A 90 4.47 -13.34 12.01
N GLY A 91 3.78 -13.45 10.88
CA GLY A 91 2.31 -13.38 10.83
C GLY A 91 1.79 -13.50 9.39
N PRO A 92 0.46 -13.64 9.21
CA PRO A 92 -0.13 -13.70 7.88
C PRO A 92 0.00 -12.37 7.12
N ILE A 93 -0.03 -12.44 5.79
CA ILE A 93 -0.26 -11.26 4.96
C ILE A 93 -1.68 -10.73 5.28
N PRO A 94 -1.86 -9.43 5.58
CA PRO A 94 -3.18 -8.86 5.81
C PRO A 94 -4.12 -9.00 4.60
N ASP A 95 -5.42 -9.05 4.85
CA ASP A 95 -6.41 -9.07 3.77
C ASP A 95 -6.57 -7.68 3.16
N PHE A 96 -5.96 -7.49 1.98
CA PHE A 96 -6.03 -6.24 1.24
C PHE A 96 -7.22 -6.13 0.30
N SER A 97 -8.15 -7.10 0.26
CA SER A 97 -9.26 -7.14 -0.71
C SER A 97 -10.12 -5.88 -0.73
N GLN A 98 -10.20 -5.15 0.39
CA GLN A 98 -10.96 -3.90 0.52
C GLN A 98 -10.21 -2.66 -0.01
N LEU A 99 -8.89 -2.73 -0.23
CA LEU A 99 -8.11 -1.65 -0.83
C LEU A 99 -8.24 -1.69 -2.36
N THR A 100 -9.41 -1.28 -2.86
CA THR A 100 -9.77 -1.46 -4.28
C THR A 100 -8.90 -0.68 -5.27
N GLY A 101 -8.19 0.35 -4.80
CA GLY A 101 -7.20 1.11 -5.56
C GLY A 101 -5.82 0.46 -5.64
N LEU A 102 -5.55 -0.59 -4.85
CA LEU A 102 -4.24 -1.23 -4.77
C LEU A 102 -3.93 -2.00 -6.06
N THR A 103 -2.83 -1.63 -6.69
CA THR A 103 -2.35 -2.23 -7.94
C THR A 103 -0.98 -2.90 -7.77
N HIS A 104 -0.16 -2.44 -6.82
CA HIS A 104 1.19 -2.94 -6.61
C HIS A 104 1.43 -3.31 -5.15
N LEU A 105 1.73 -4.59 -4.89
CA LEU A 105 2.04 -5.10 -3.55
C LEU A 105 3.39 -5.82 -3.54
N TYR A 106 4.35 -5.25 -2.81
CA TYR A 106 5.70 -5.79 -2.64
C TYR A 106 5.98 -6.03 -1.16
N LEU A 107 6.20 -7.28 -0.80
CA LEU A 107 6.44 -7.79 0.55
C LEU A 107 7.69 -8.70 0.66
N PRO A 108 8.70 -8.64 -0.23
CA PRO A 108 9.76 -9.64 -0.24
C PRO A 108 10.67 -9.53 1.00
N ASN A 109 11.39 -10.60 1.31
CA ASN A 109 12.40 -10.61 2.38
C ASN A 109 11.81 -10.25 3.76
N ASN A 110 10.69 -10.86 4.12
CA ASN A 110 10.07 -10.69 5.43
C ASN A 110 9.88 -12.06 6.10
N ARG A 111 9.08 -12.09 7.18
CA ARG A 111 8.75 -13.30 7.92
C ARG A 111 7.26 -13.65 7.81
N PHE A 112 6.61 -13.30 6.69
CA PHE A 112 5.19 -13.64 6.51
C PHE A 112 4.99 -15.16 6.51
N THR A 113 3.95 -15.62 7.19
CA THR A 113 3.58 -17.03 7.37
C THR A 113 2.12 -17.24 6.97
N GLY A 114 1.59 -18.46 7.11
CA GLY A 114 0.20 -18.75 6.75
C GLY A 114 0.00 -18.83 5.24
N VAL A 115 -1.23 -18.70 4.77
CA VAL A 115 -1.58 -18.84 3.36
C VAL A 115 -1.58 -17.49 2.64
N ILE A 116 -1.36 -17.52 1.33
CA ILE A 116 -1.62 -16.35 0.48
C ILE A 116 -3.14 -16.12 0.44
N GLY A 117 -3.58 -14.94 0.86
CA GLY A 117 -4.99 -14.56 0.90
C GLY A 117 -5.56 -14.14 -0.45
N SER A 118 -6.72 -13.49 -0.40
CA SER A 118 -7.35 -12.87 -1.56
C SER A 118 -6.85 -11.44 -1.74
N PHE A 119 -6.85 -10.96 -2.98
CA PHE A 119 -6.41 -9.61 -3.33
C PHE A 119 -7.47 -8.82 -4.10
N PRO A 120 -7.37 -7.49 -4.14
CA PRO A 120 -8.22 -6.65 -4.97
C PRO A 120 -8.19 -7.06 -6.44
N VAL A 121 -9.33 -6.94 -7.11
CA VAL A 121 -9.48 -7.25 -8.55
C VAL A 121 -8.57 -6.42 -9.47
N ASN A 122 -8.00 -5.33 -8.95
CA ASN A 122 -7.12 -4.42 -9.68
C ASN A 122 -5.63 -4.70 -9.48
N LEU A 123 -5.25 -5.74 -8.73
CA LEU A 123 -3.84 -6.03 -8.49
C LEU A 123 -3.13 -6.40 -9.81
N ILE A 124 -2.01 -5.73 -10.07
CA ILE A 124 -1.16 -5.86 -11.26
C ILE A 124 0.14 -6.57 -10.89
N ILE A 125 0.70 -6.24 -9.72
CA ILE A 125 1.96 -6.80 -9.24
C ILE A 125 1.79 -7.36 -7.84
N PHE A 126 2.20 -8.62 -7.65
CA PHE A 126 2.36 -9.23 -6.34
C PHE A 126 3.74 -9.85 -6.21
N TYR A 127 4.55 -9.33 -5.29
CA TYR A 127 5.86 -9.88 -4.98
C TYR A 127 5.96 -10.16 -3.49
N ALA A 128 6.05 -11.43 -3.09
CA ALA A 128 6.22 -11.87 -1.71
C ALA A 128 7.28 -12.97 -1.58
N GLY A 129 8.32 -12.92 -2.42
CA GLY A 129 9.46 -13.83 -2.35
C GLY A 129 10.22 -13.75 -1.02
N ASP A 130 10.99 -14.79 -0.70
CA ASP A 130 11.82 -14.87 0.51
C ASP A 130 11.01 -14.61 1.80
N ASN A 131 9.97 -15.42 1.97
CA ASN A 131 9.10 -15.42 3.15
C ASN A 131 8.91 -16.86 3.66
N GLN A 132 7.95 -17.08 4.55
CA GLN A 132 7.62 -18.38 5.13
C GLN A 132 6.17 -18.78 4.85
N LEU A 133 5.61 -18.30 3.72
CA LEU A 133 4.23 -18.60 3.30
C LEU A 133 4.07 -20.09 2.99
N THR A 134 2.88 -20.60 3.25
CA THR A 134 2.52 -22.03 3.19
C THR A 134 1.19 -22.22 2.44
N GLY A 135 0.80 -23.45 2.20
CA GLY A 135 -0.45 -23.77 1.51
C GLY A 135 -0.32 -23.63 -0.01
N VAL A 136 -1.44 -23.41 -0.68
CA VAL A 136 -1.52 -23.35 -2.15
C VAL A 136 -1.47 -21.91 -2.65
N ILE A 137 -1.02 -21.75 -3.90
CA ILE A 137 -1.12 -20.48 -4.62
C ILE A 137 -2.59 -20.29 -5.06
N PRO A 138 -3.29 -19.24 -4.63
CA PRO A 138 -4.69 -19.01 -5.00
C PRO A 138 -4.81 -18.51 -6.44
N SER A 139 -6.04 -18.51 -6.97
CA SER A 139 -6.31 -17.80 -8.23
C SER A 139 -6.15 -16.29 -8.04
N PHE A 140 -5.52 -15.65 -9.00
CA PHE A 140 -5.27 -14.21 -8.98
C PHE A 140 -6.20 -13.44 -9.92
N PRO A 141 -6.35 -12.11 -9.73
CA PRO A 141 -7.07 -11.26 -10.66
C PRO A 141 -6.45 -11.31 -12.07
N ASN A 142 -7.30 -11.24 -13.10
CA ASN A 142 -6.87 -11.27 -14.50
C ASN A 142 -5.89 -10.15 -14.90
N LYS A 143 -5.82 -9.08 -14.10
CA LYS A 143 -4.92 -7.93 -14.32
C LYS A 143 -3.50 -8.16 -13.80
N LEU A 144 -3.25 -9.25 -13.06
CA LEU A 144 -1.93 -9.56 -12.53
C LEU A 144 -0.98 -9.88 -13.69
N THR A 145 0.11 -9.13 -13.82
CA THR A 145 1.13 -9.30 -14.86
C THR A 145 2.47 -9.75 -14.30
N TYR A 146 2.72 -9.49 -13.01
CA TYR A 146 3.92 -9.93 -12.32
C TYR A 146 3.57 -10.63 -11.00
N PHE A 147 4.20 -11.80 -10.82
CA PHE A 147 4.04 -12.61 -9.64
C PHE A 147 5.34 -13.30 -9.27
N ASP A 148 5.79 -13.08 -8.04
CA ASP A 148 6.93 -13.77 -7.47
C ASP A 148 6.61 -14.14 -6.01
N VAL A 149 6.67 -15.43 -5.73
CA VAL A 149 6.56 -16.00 -4.38
C VAL A 149 7.69 -17.03 -4.15
N GLY A 150 8.81 -16.85 -4.85
CA GLY A 150 10.00 -17.68 -4.71
C GLY A 150 10.48 -17.78 -3.27
N SER A 151 11.24 -18.82 -2.94
CA SER A 151 11.79 -19.00 -1.59
C SER A 151 10.74 -18.95 -0.46
N ASN A 152 9.58 -19.57 -0.67
CA ASN A 152 8.55 -19.81 0.34
C ASN A 152 8.36 -21.32 0.60
N LYS A 153 7.42 -21.69 1.48
CA LYS A 153 7.05 -23.08 1.81
C LYS A 153 5.70 -23.46 1.17
N LEU A 154 5.43 -22.92 -0.01
CA LEU A 154 4.19 -23.17 -0.76
C LEU A 154 4.20 -24.58 -1.36
N SER A 155 3.02 -25.12 -1.57
CA SER A 155 2.79 -26.49 -2.04
C SER A 155 1.56 -26.57 -2.93
N GLY A 156 1.38 -27.69 -3.62
CA GLY A 156 0.26 -27.89 -4.53
C GLY A 156 0.52 -27.33 -5.94
N PRO A 157 -0.50 -27.34 -6.81
CA PRO A 157 -0.34 -26.97 -8.20
C PRO A 157 -0.18 -25.46 -8.35
N ILE A 158 0.56 -25.06 -9.38
CA ILE A 158 0.55 -23.68 -9.86
C ILE A 158 -0.79 -23.44 -10.58
N PRO A 159 -1.62 -22.46 -10.16
CA PRO A 159 -2.89 -22.20 -10.80
C PRO A 159 -2.68 -21.67 -12.23
N PRO A 160 -3.70 -21.81 -13.11
CA PRO A 160 -3.63 -21.20 -14.42
C PRO A 160 -3.60 -19.68 -14.28
N PHE A 161 -2.56 -19.06 -14.84
CA PHE A 161 -2.49 -17.61 -14.98
C PHE A 161 -3.00 -17.20 -16.37
N SER A 162 -3.41 -15.95 -16.53
CA SER A 162 -3.75 -15.41 -17.84
C SER A 162 -2.50 -15.38 -18.75
N GLU A 163 -2.66 -15.41 -20.08
CA GLU A 163 -1.54 -15.58 -21.02
C GLU A 163 -0.47 -14.46 -20.98
N SER A 164 -0.71 -13.37 -20.24
CA SER A 164 0.21 -12.22 -20.08
C SER A 164 1.14 -12.34 -18.85
N PHE A 165 1.27 -13.53 -18.27
CA PHE A 165 1.91 -13.73 -16.98
C PHE A 165 3.39 -14.08 -17.07
N ILE A 166 4.24 -13.35 -16.35
CA ILE A 166 5.66 -13.70 -16.14
C ILE A 166 5.79 -14.26 -14.73
N VAL A 167 6.17 -15.55 -14.61
CA VAL A 167 6.60 -16.19 -13.36
C VAL A 167 8.12 -16.20 -13.34
N LEU A 168 8.73 -15.71 -12.25
CA LEU A 168 10.16 -15.85 -11.97
C LEU A 168 10.37 -16.66 -10.68
#